data_AF-A0A1B6LMA7-F1
#
_entry.id   AF-A0A1B6LMA7-F1
#
_cell.length_a   1.000
_cell.length_b   1.000
_cell.length_c   1.000
_cell.angle_alpha   90.00
_cell.angle_beta   90.00
_cell.angle_gamma   90.00
#
_symmetry.space_group_name_H-M   'P 1'
#
loop_
_entity.id
_entity.type
_entity.pdbx_description
1 polymer ?
#
loop_
_entity_poly.entity_id
_entity_poly.type
_entity_poly.pdbx_seq_one_letter_code
_entity_poly.pdbx_strand_id
1 'polypeptide(L)'
;MDCSDKRGGARKNEETLEWTQKVIDHIKSFPTEESHYGRAKIKDRLYLSPDLNVSRMYRAFLEKHSTEYNGKPPISRQWYHEIFLTKFNLSFSMPRVDTCSTCDALNIRLKSGDASAKVDQELHHRRAEATTEAMSDDNKNAKTSDAYVVSFDLQQQMYLPQLTHTEMYYSQQLACCNLGIHDSTKDQGCMFLWSENYGGRGSTEITSCIYQYLTTQCNPGNKKKLIMWSDNCGGQNKNQYMMAMYLVLIANGVFDEVIHKFPVKGHTFLSCDRDFALIEKRKRKCKAMTIKDLIEIITGAAQKKPFTCTLVEEFHNFKDIAHAFLHTKKLGISQASQLRLTSTEFGSVMVAKGGSAAAAWCDPIKIVKDGVGIDDLKNLELHLSRTKTGVPQKKRADITKMLPYLMPEAWAYFEELLAESAPESNGTTN
;
A
#
# COMPACT_ATOMS: atom_id res chain seq x y z
N MET A 1 75.91 -9.07 -17.07
CA MET A 1 74.50 -9.42 -16.82
C MET A 1 74.06 -8.67 -15.59
N ASP A 2 73.27 -7.62 -15.76
CA ASP A 2 72.11 -7.40 -14.90
C ASP A 2 71.10 -6.57 -15.70
N CYS A 3 70.01 -7.22 -16.08
CA CYS A 3 68.92 -6.65 -16.85
C CYS A 3 67.79 -6.38 -15.85
N SER A 4 67.77 -5.19 -15.25
CA SER A 4 66.64 -4.76 -14.44
C SER A 4 65.48 -4.35 -15.35
N ASP A 5 64.53 -5.26 -15.50
CA ASP A 5 63.26 -5.09 -16.21
C ASP A 5 62.47 -3.89 -15.65
N LYS A 6 62.17 -2.91 -16.52
CA LYS A 6 61.36 -1.71 -16.21
C LYS A 6 59.96 -1.80 -16.81
N ARG A 7 59.25 -2.91 -16.61
CA ARG A 7 57.85 -3.05 -17.04
C ARG A 7 56.89 -2.77 -15.88
N GLY A 8 56.01 -1.79 -16.07
CA GLY A 8 54.70 -1.78 -15.38
C GLY A 8 54.29 -0.56 -14.55
N GLY A 9 54.76 0.65 -14.84
CA GLY A 9 54.13 1.86 -14.30
C GLY A 9 53.03 2.36 -15.22
N ALA A 10 51.77 1.96 -15.02
CA ALA A 10 50.65 2.53 -15.76
C ALA A 10 50.51 4.03 -15.41
N ARG A 11 51.01 4.92 -16.28
CA ARG A 11 50.61 6.34 -16.26
C ARG A 11 49.11 6.37 -16.49
N LYS A 12 48.33 6.83 -15.51
CA LYS A 12 46.92 7.15 -15.74
C LYS A 12 46.89 8.34 -16.70
N ASN A 13 46.42 8.12 -17.93
CA ASN A 13 46.24 9.20 -18.89
C ASN A 13 45.23 10.22 -18.32
N GLU A 14 45.34 11.49 -18.69
CA GLU A 14 44.46 12.58 -18.24
C GLU A 14 42.98 12.27 -18.52
N GLU A 15 42.69 11.64 -19.66
CA GLU A 15 41.37 11.11 -20.03
C GLU A 15 40.86 10.04 -19.05
N THR A 16 41.74 9.18 -18.52
CA THR A 16 41.38 8.16 -17.50
C THR A 16 40.97 8.81 -16.18
N LEU A 17 41.61 9.93 -15.81
CA LEU A 17 41.28 10.71 -14.62
C LEU A 17 39.93 11.41 -14.79
N GLU A 18 39.67 12.00 -15.96
CA GLU A 18 38.40 12.64 -16.29
C GLU A 18 37.23 11.66 -16.20
N TRP A 19 37.33 10.50 -16.84
CA TRP A 19 36.27 9.49 -16.80
C TRP A 19 36.08 8.90 -15.40
N THR A 20 37.16 8.74 -14.64
CA THR A 20 37.06 8.35 -13.22
C THR A 20 36.26 9.38 -12.43
N GLN A 21 36.48 10.67 -12.66
CA GLN A 21 35.74 11.74 -12.00
C GLN A 21 34.25 11.75 -12.39
N LYS A 22 33.93 11.59 -13.69
CA LYS A 22 32.54 11.47 -14.16
C LYS A 22 31.80 10.29 -13.51
N VAL A 23 32.46 9.14 -13.35
CA VAL A 23 31.89 7.99 -12.63
C VAL A 23 31.65 8.31 -11.15
N ILE A 24 32.59 8.99 -10.50
CA ILE A 24 32.45 9.42 -9.10
C ILE A 24 31.25 10.36 -8.94
N ASP A 25 31.13 11.36 -9.82
CA ASP A 25 30.05 12.35 -9.76
C ASP A 25 28.69 11.70 -10.05
N HIS A 26 28.65 10.74 -10.98
CA HIS A 26 27.45 9.94 -11.21
C HIS A 26 27.03 9.13 -9.98
N ILE A 27 27.98 8.46 -9.30
CA ILE A 27 27.66 7.69 -8.07
C ILE A 27 27.18 8.63 -6.95
N LYS A 28 27.79 9.81 -6.80
CA LYS A 28 27.37 10.82 -5.81
C LYS A 28 25.99 11.44 -6.08
N SER A 29 25.49 11.36 -7.31
CA SER A 29 24.18 11.92 -7.68
C SER A 29 22.99 11.12 -7.13
N PHE A 30 23.21 9.88 -6.70
CA PHE A 30 22.15 9.06 -6.12
C PHE A 30 21.92 9.43 -4.64
N PRO A 31 20.66 9.55 -4.21
CA PRO A 31 20.36 9.78 -2.80
C PRO A 31 20.83 8.61 -1.94
N THR A 32 21.36 8.92 -0.76
CA THR A 32 21.86 7.93 0.21
C THR A 32 21.23 8.15 1.57
N GLU A 33 21.06 7.05 2.32
CA GLU A 33 20.55 7.05 3.69
C GLU A 33 21.58 6.43 4.64
N GLU A 34 21.62 6.87 5.90
CA GLU A 34 22.36 6.18 6.95
C GLU A 34 21.57 4.95 7.44
N SER A 35 22.24 3.84 7.77
CA SER A 35 21.53 2.69 8.36
C SER A 35 21.00 3.03 9.75
N HIS A 36 19.69 3.16 9.87
CA HIS A 36 19.02 3.32 11.17
C HIS A 36 18.94 2.03 12.00
N TYR A 37 19.17 0.85 11.39
CA TYR A 37 19.02 -0.45 12.05
C TYR A 37 20.19 -1.39 11.76
N GLY A 38 20.95 -1.75 12.80
CA GLY A 38 22.03 -2.74 12.75
C GLY A 38 22.73 -2.86 14.11
N ARG A 39 22.86 -4.08 14.65
CA ARG A 39 23.50 -4.37 15.95
C ARG A 39 25.02 -4.25 15.95
N ALA A 40 25.63 -3.92 14.81
CA ALA A 40 27.01 -3.51 14.72
C ALA A 40 27.06 -2.21 13.90
N LYS A 41 27.36 -1.08 14.56
CA LYS A 41 27.62 0.18 13.86
C LYS A 41 28.89 0.00 13.02
N ILE A 42 28.76 -0.25 11.72
CA ILE A 42 29.85 0.05 10.79
C ILE A 42 29.83 1.59 10.70
N LYS A 43 30.78 2.24 11.38
CA LYS A 43 30.95 3.70 11.30
C LYS A 43 31.05 4.12 9.83
N ASP A 44 30.29 5.14 9.46
CA ASP A 44 30.40 5.88 8.20
C ASP A 44 30.04 5.12 6.90
N ARG A 45 29.19 4.07 6.96
CA ARG A 45 28.64 3.41 5.76
C ARG A 45 27.27 4.00 5.38
N LEU A 46 27.16 4.46 4.14
CA LEU A 46 25.93 5.00 3.55
C LEU A 46 25.25 3.94 2.67
N TYR A 47 23.92 4.03 2.54
CA TYR A 47 23.12 3.05 1.82
C TYR A 47 22.35 3.68 0.66
N LEU A 48 22.40 3.03 -0.49
CA LEU A 48 21.60 3.34 -1.68
C LEU A 48 20.26 2.59 -1.62
N SER A 49 19.27 3.06 -2.38
CA SER A 49 17.94 2.44 -2.50
C SER A 49 18.01 0.92 -2.79
N PRO A 50 17.09 0.10 -2.22
CA PRO A 50 17.08 -1.35 -2.43
C PRO A 50 16.71 -1.72 -3.87
N ASP A 51 16.12 -0.79 -4.63
CA ASP A 51 15.80 -0.94 -6.04
C ASP A 51 17.02 -0.72 -6.95
N LEU A 52 18.12 -0.18 -6.42
CA LEU A 52 19.35 0.04 -7.17
C LEU A 52 20.29 -1.16 -7.08
N ASN A 53 21.16 -1.30 -8.08
CA ASN A 53 22.34 -2.15 -8.02
C ASN A 53 23.39 -1.59 -9.00
N VAL A 54 24.64 -2.03 -8.88
CA VAL A 54 25.76 -1.56 -9.72
C VAL A 54 25.46 -1.72 -11.21
N SER A 55 24.75 -2.78 -11.62
CA SER A 55 24.38 -2.99 -13.03
C SER A 55 23.34 -1.98 -13.53
N ARG A 56 22.43 -1.51 -12.68
CA ARG A 56 21.45 -0.46 -13.02
C ARG A 56 22.14 0.91 -13.06
N MET A 57 22.98 1.20 -12.07
CA MET A 57 23.76 2.44 -12.02
C MET A 57 24.71 2.57 -13.22
N TYR A 58 25.42 1.50 -13.59
CA TYR A 58 26.29 1.52 -14.77
C TYR A 58 25.51 1.76 -16.07
N ARG A 59 24.30 1.19 -16.20
CA ARG A 59 23.44 1.46 -17.37
C ARG A 59 23.02 2.93 -17.44
N ALA A 60 22.59 3.50 -16.31
CA ALA A 60 22.27 4.93 -16.21
C ALA A 60 23.48 5.81 -16.55
N PHE A 61 24.69 5.42 -16.13
CA PHE A 61 25.92 6.12 -16.47
C PHE A 61 26.18 6.13 -17.98
N LEU A 62 26.05 4.96 -18.64
CA LEU A 62 26.23 4.87 -20.09
C LEU A 62 25.20 5.72 -20.83
N GLU A 63 23.94 5.69 -20.41
CA GLU A 63 22.86 6.47 -21.02
C GLU A 63 23.15 7.98 -20.90
N LYS A 64 23.47 8.46 -19.69
CA LYS A 64 23.77 9.88 -19.43
C LYS A 64 24.93 10.43 -20.24
N HIS A 65 25.98 9.64 -20.45
CA HIS A 65 27.20 10.07 -21.16
C HIS A 65 27.30 9.57 -22.60
N SER A 66 26.26 8.88 -23.10
CA SER A 66 26.18 8.46 -24.52
C SER A 66 25.81 9.61 -25.46
N THR A 67 25.20 10.68 -24.94
CA THR A 67 24.82 11.88 -25.70
C THR A 67 25.92 12.94 -25.73
N GLU A 68 26.80 12.97 -24.72
CA GLU A 68 27.94 13.90 -24.61
C GLU A 68 29.17 13.45 -25.42
N TYR A 69 29.22 12.18 -25.84
CA TYR A 69 30.36 11.57 -26.51
C TYR A 69 29.89 10.89 -27.80
N ASN A 70 30.64 11.04 -28.89
CA ASN A 70 30.31 10.48 -30.20
C ASN A 70 30.60 8.96 -30.24
N GLY A 71 30.02 8.20 -29.30
CA GLY A 71 30.25 6.77 -29.11
C GLY A 71 29.97 6.28 -27.68
N LYS A 72 30.17 4.98 -27.45
CA LYS A 72 30.04 4.36 -26.12
C LYS A 72 31.16 4.87 -25.19
N PRO A 73 30.84 5.35 -23.97
CA PRO A 73 31.85 5.74 -23.00
C PRO A 73 32.91 4.64 -22.80
N PRO A 74 34.22 4.99 -22.69
CA PRO A 74 35.32 4.04 -22.54
C PRO A 74 35.40 3.45 -21.11
N ILE A 75 34.27 3.33 -20.42
CA ILE A 75 34.15 2.75 -19.08
C ILE A 75 33.48 1.37 -19.19
N SER A 76 34.19 0.32 -18.78
CA SER A 76 33.61 -1.01 -18.65
C SER A 76 32.78 -1.13 -17.36
N ARG A 77 31.83 -2.08 -17.32
CA ARG A 77 31.07 -2.37 -16.09
C ARG A 77 31.99 -2.73 -14.93
N GLN A 78 33.08 -3.44 -15.21
CA GLN A 78 34.06 -3.84 -14.21
C GLN A 78 34.76 -2.61 -13.63
N TRP A 79 35.22 -1.69 -14.48
CA TRP A 79 35.86 -0.46 -14.02
C TRP A 79 34.90 0.42 -13.20
N TYR A 80 33.64 0.55 -13.62
CA TYR A 80 32.60 1.22 -12.85
C TYR A 80 32.41 0.58 -11.46
N HIS A 81 32.36 -0.75 -11.40
CA HIS A 81 32.22 -1.50 -10.16
C HIS A 81 33.45 -1.36 -9.25
N GLU A 82 34.66 -1.37 -9.80
CA GLU A 82 35.89 -1.13 -9.06
C GLU A 82 35.91 0.28 -8.43
N ILE A 83 35.46 1.30 -9.16
CA ILE A 83 35.32 2.66 -8.60
C ILE A 83 34.28 2.66 -7.47
N PHE A 84 33.13 2.02 -7.67
CA PHE A 84 32.09 1.88 -6.63
C PHE A 84 32.63 1.21 -5.35
N LEU A 85 33.43 0.16 -5.48
CA LEU A 85 33.99 -0.59 -4.33
C LEU A 85 35.16 0.12 -3.65
N THR A 86 36.01 0.82 -4.41
CA THR A 86 37.27 1.37 -3.89
C THR A 86 37.21 2.84 -3.51
N LYS A 87 36.25 3.61 -4.06
CA LYS A 87 36.12 5.05 -3.81
C LYS A 87 34.95 5.40 -2.88
N PHE A 88 34.10 4.45 -2.56
CA PHE A 88 32.90 4.68 -1.74
C PHE A 88 32.73 3.60 -0.68
N ASN A 89 32.28 4.01 0.51
CA ASN A 89 31.76 3.09 1.54
C ASN A 89 30.23 3.02 1.41
N LEU A 90 29.75 2.56 0.25
CA LEU A 90 28.34 2.45 -0.09
C LEU A 90 27.88 0.99 -0.10
N SER A 91 26.62 0.73 0.25
CA SER A 91 25.97 -0.57 0.08
C SER A 91 24.52 -0.38 -0.35
N PHE A 92 23.90 -1.40 -0.92
CA PHE A 92 22.46 -1.35 -1.22
C PHE A 92 21.69 -1.71 0.05
N SER A 93 20.68 -0.92 0.38
CA SER A 93 19.79 -1.23 1.48
C SER A 93 19.05 -2.53 1.21
N MET A 94 18.75 -3.28 2.27
CA MET A 94 17.90 -4.45 2.16
C MET A 94 16.45 -4.00 1.93
N PRO A 95 15.62 -4.78 1.22
CA PRO A 95 14.17 -4.58 1.25
C PRO A 95 13.74 -4.54 2.71
N ARG A 96 13.06 -3.48 3.14
CA ARG A 96 12.58 -3.34 4.51
C ARG A 96 11.60 -4.49 4.76
N VAL A 97 11.97 -5.41 5.65
CA VAL A 97 10.97 -6.27 6.31
C VAL A 97 10.33 -5.35 7.34
N ASP A 98 9.02 -5.11 7.23
CA ASP A 98 8.33 -4.22 8.16
C ASP A 98 8.55 -4.70 9.60
N THR A 99 9.36 -3.95 10.35
CA THR A 99 9.59 -4.22 11.78
C THR A 99 8.44 -3.62 12.57
N CYS A 100 8.02 -4.30 13.64
CA CYS A 100 7.06 -3.73 14.55
C CYS A 100 7.69 -2.54 15.30
N SER A 101 7.17 -1.33 15.08
CA SER A 101 7.68 -0.11 15.74
C SER A 101 7.62 -0.18 17.26
N THR A 102 6.65 -0.92 17.82
CA THR A 102 6.56 -1.17 19.27
C THR A 102 7.72 -2.04 19.74
N CYS A 103 8.04 -3.11 19.01
CA CYS A 103 9.21 -3.93 19.31
C CYS A 103 10.51 -3.14 19.18
N ASP A 104 10.64 -2.27 18.18
CA ASP A 104 11.82 -1.42 18.01
C ASP A 104 12.00 -0.48 19.21
N ALA A 105 10.93 0.20 19.63
CA ALA A 105 10.95 1.07 20.81
C ALA A 105 11.28 0.31 22.10
N LEU A 106 10.68 -0.87 22.31
CA LEU A 106 10.95 -1.71 23.48
C LEU A 106 12.37 -2.26 23.49
N ASN A 107 12.90 -2.65 22.33
CA ASN A 107 14.29 -3.07 22.19
C ASN A 107 15.28 -1.95 22.54
N ILE A 108 14.95 -0.70 22.21
CA ILE A 108 15.76 0.46 22.62
C ILE A 108 15.70 0.63 24.14
N ARG A 109 14.51 0.59 24.76
CA ARG A 109 14.34 0.68 26.22
C ARG A 109 15.12 -0.42 26.97
N LEU A 110 15.05 -1.66 26.49
CA LEU A 110 15.81 -2.78 27.03
C LEU A 110 17.32 -2.53 26.99
N LYS A 111 17.84 -2.01 25.88
CA LYS A 111 19.27 -1.66 25.75
C LYS A 111 19.68 -0.51 26.68
N SER A 112 18.76 0.38 27.00
CA SER A 112 18.97 1.47 27.96
C SER A 112 18.86 1.03 29.43
N GLY A 113 18.64 -0.26 29.71
CA GLY A 113 18.59 -0.81 31.07
C GLY A 113 17.21 -0.80 31.73
N ASP A 114 16.14 -0.49 30.99
CA ASP A 114 14.77 -0.52 31.52
C ASP A 114 14.25 -1.96 31.61
N ALA A 115 14.26 -2.53 32.82
CA ALA A 115 13.79 -3.88 33.08
C ALA A 115 12.28 -4.07 32.82
N SER A 116 11.47 -3.00 32.94
CA SER A 116 10.02 -3.07 32.69
C SER A 116 9.69 -3.35 31.22
N ALA A 117 10.58 -2.93 30.31
CA ALA A 117 10.43 -3.14 28.87
C ALA A 117 10.40 -4.63 28.49
N LYS A 118 10.94 -5.53 29.32
CA LYS A 118 10.87 -6.98 29.09
C LYS A 118 9.45 -7.51 29.28
N VAL A 119 8.78 -7.05 30.33
CA VAL A 119 7.38 -7.41 30.60
C VAL A 119 6.45 -6.83 29.53
N ASP A 120 6.68 -5.56 29.15
CA ASP A 120 5.93 -4.92 28.07
C ASP A 120 6.10 -5.66 26.72
N GLN A 121 7.32 -6.11 26.41
CA GLN A 121 7.61 -6.87 25.19
C GLN A 121 6.95 -8.24 25.18
N GLU A 122 7.00 -8.97 26.30
CA GLU A 122 6.33 -10.25 26.42
C GLU A 122 4.81 -10.12 26.28
N LEU A 123 4.21 -9.11 26.92
CA LEU A 123 2.80 -8.81 26.80
C LEU A 123 2.40 -8.45 25.36
N HIS A 124 3.23 -7.67 24.67
CA HIS A 124 3.03 -7.30 23.26
C HIS A 124 3.07 -8.53 22.34
N HIS A 125 4.04 -9.43 22.51
CA HIS A 125 4.13 -10.65 21.73
C HIS A 125 2.97 -11.61 22.00
N ARG A 126 2.58 -11.82 23.26
CA ARG A 126 1.42 -12.66 23.61
C ARG A 126 0.13 -12.13 22.98
N ARG A 127 -0.05 -10.80 22.92
CA ARG A 127 -1.18 -10.17 22.22
C ARG A 127 -1.12 -10.46 20.71
N ALA A 128 0.06 -10.31 20.11
CA ALA A 128 0.24 -10.60 18.69
C ALA A 128 -0.07 -12.05 18.33
N GLU A 129 0.42 -13.00 19.12
CA GLU A 129 0.12 -14.44 19.00
C GLU A 129 -1.39 -14.69 19.10
N ALA A 130 -2.04 -14.18 20.14
CA ALA A 130 -3.48 -14.33 20.34
C ALA A 130 -4.31 -13.75 19.19
N THR A 131 -3.94 -12.60 18.62
CA THR A 131 -4.63 -12.05 17.44
C THR A 131 -4.43 -12.90 16.19
N THR A 132 -3.25 -13.49 16.04
CA THR A 132 -2.90 -14.32 14.88
C THR A 132 -3.65 -15.65 14.95
N GLU A 133 -3.73 -16.26 16.14
CA GLU A 133 -4.55 -17.45 16.39
C GLU A 133 -6.04 -17.17 16.12
N ALA A 134 -6.59 -16.09 16.67
CA ALA A 134 -7.99 -15.72 16.46
C ALA A 134 -8.33 -15.52 14.96
N MET A 135 -7.45 -14.89 14.19
CA MET A 135 -7.63 -14.76 12.74
C MET A 135 -7.51 -16.11 12.02
N SER A 136 -6.56 -16.95 12.43
CA SER A 136 -6.40 -18.30 11.90
C SER A 136 -7.68 -19.11 12.10
N ASP A 137 -8.28 -19.02 13.28
CA ASP A 137 -9.50 -19.76 13.63
C ASP A 137 -10.72 -19.22 12.89
N ASP A 138 -10.89 -17.91 12.80
CA ASP A 138 -11.96 -17.31 11.98
C ASP A 138 -11.84 -17.76 10.52
N ASN A 139 -10.63 -17.74 9.96
CA ASN A 139 -10.38 -18.14 8.57
C ASN A 139 -10.62 -19.64 8.33
N LYS A 140 -10.17 -20.51 9.25
CA LYS A 140 -10.39 -21.96 9.16
C LYS A 140 -11.87 -22.31 9.23
N ASN A 141 -12.60 -21.64 10.13
CA ASN A 141 -14.00 -21.93 10.39
C ASN A 141 -14.96 -21.16 9.47
N ALA A 142 -14.48 -20.26 8.61
CA ALA A 142 -15.32 -19.40 7.76
C ALA A 142 -16.37 -20.18 6.94
N LYS A 143 -16.03 -21.38 6.47
CA LYS A 143 -16.93 -22.22 5.66
C LYS A 143 -18.03 -22.90 6.48
N THR A 144 -17.75 -23.23 7.73
CA THR A 144 -18.63 -24.04 8.60
C THR A 144 -19.38 -23.21 9.64
N SER A 145 -18.90 -22.01 9.95
CA SER A 145 -19.54 -21.11 10.92
C SER A 145 -20.79 -20.44 10.34
N ASP A 146 -21.55 -19.77 11.21
CA ASP A 146 -22.63 -18.86 10.86
C ASP A 146 -22.14 -17.48 10.39
N ALA A 147 -20.82 -17.22 10.52
CA ALA A 147 -20.19 -15.96 10.13
C ALA A 147 -19.72 -15.97 8.68
N TYR A 148 -19.87 -14.84 8.01
CA TYR A 148 -19.19 -14.48 6.78
C TYR A 148 -17.87 -13.80 7.14
N VAL A 149 -16.75 -14.37 6.71
CA VAL A 149 -15.42 -13.90 7.11
C VAL A 149 -14.67 -13.33 5.91
N VAL A 150 -14.19 -12.10 6.05
CA VAL A 150 -13.35 -11.43 5.04
C VAL A 150 -12.15 -10.76 5.69
N SER A 151 -11.06 -10.65 4.95
CA SER A 151 -9.95 -9.75 5.30
C SER A 151 -9.67 -8.81 4.16
N PHE A 152 -9.30 -7.56 4.45
CA PHE A 152 -8.99 -6.60 3.41
C PHE A 152 -7.81 -5.71 3.76
N ASP A 153 -7.08 -5.31 2.73
CA ASP A 153 -5.98 -4.34 2.84
C ASP A 153 -5.76 -3.62 1.51
N LEU A 154 -5.03 -2.51 1.55
CA LEU A 154 -4.70 -1.72 0.38
C LEU A 154 -3.26 -2.02 -0.07
N GLN A 155 -3.11 -2.62 -1.24
CA GLN A 155 -1.80 -2.94 -1.80
C GLN A 155 -0.95 -1.67 -2.00
N GLN A 156 0.39 -1.84 -2.00
CA GLN A 156 1.29 -0.79 -2.45
C GLN A 156 0.87 -0.27 -3.83
N GLN A 157 0.89 1.06 -3.97
CA GLN A 157 0.45 1.74 -5.18
C GLN A 157 1.25 1.28 -6.39
N MET A 158 0.54 1.04 -7.49
CA MET A 158 1.13 0.68 -8.77
C MET A 158 1.20 1.91 -9.66
N TYR A 159 2.21 2.00 -10.52
CA TYR A 159 2.41 3.16 -11.37
C TYR A 159 2.37 2.75 -12.83
N LEU A 160 1.68 3.58 -13.64
CA LEU A 160 1.53 3.41 -15.07
C LEU A 160 1.99 4.68 -15.81
N PRO A 161 2.57 4.54 -17.00
CA PRO A 161 3.04 3.30 -17.62
C PRO A 161 4.33 2.81 -16.94
N GLN A 162 4.55 1.50 -16.86
CA GLN A 162 5.76 0.93 -16.26
C GLN A 162 6.95 1.01 -17.23
N LEU A 163 7.60 2.17 -17.24
CA LEU A 163 8.78 2.45 -18.05
C LEU A 163 10.07 2.17 -17.25
N THR A 164 11.15 1.79 -17.97
CA THR A 164 12.42 1.35 -17.35
C THR A 164 13.61 2.27 -17.63
N HIS A 165 13.42 3.38 -18.35
CA HIS A 165 14.49 4.32 -18.69
C HIS A 165 14.69 5.38 -17.60
N THR A 166 15.91 5.93 -17.51
CA THR A 166 16.38 6.62 -16.31
C THR A 166 15.65 7.93 -16.03
N GLU A 167 15.21 8.65 -17.07
CA GLU A 167 14.45 9.90 -16.92
C GLU A 167 13.10 9.70 -16.20
N MET A 168 12.50 8.51 -16.34
CA MET A 168 11.21 8.18 -15.71
C MET A 168 11.30 8.01 -14.20
N TYR A 169 12.50 7.79 -13.65
CA TYR A 169 12.68 7.76 -12.19
C TYR A 169 12.39 9.11 -11.54
N TYR A 170 12.37 10.20 -12.32
CA TYR A 170 12.11 11.55 -11.85
C TYR A 170 10.74 12.11 -12.28
N SER A 171 9.99 11.38 -13.10
CA SER A 171 8.70 11.81 -13.65
C SER A 171 7.53 11.26 -12.85
N GLN A 172 6.49 12.07 -12.64
CA GLN A 172 5.27 11.61 -11.98
C GLN A 172 4.45 10.72 -12.91
N GLN A 173 4.27 9.46 -12.51
CA GLN A 173 3.44 8.47 -13.21
C GLN A 173 2.00 8.48 -12.69
N LEU A 174 1.08 7.89 -13.47
CA LEU A 174 -0.29 7.65 -13.04
C LEU A 174 -0.32 6.60 -11.95
N ALA A 175 -0.78 6.99 -10.78
CA ALA A 175 -0.79 6.13 -9.62
C ALA A 175 -2.12 5.37 -9.53
N CYS A 176 -2.05 4.05 -9.38
CA CYS A 176 -3.17 3.12 -9.33
C CYS A 176 -3.20 2.40 -7.98
N CYS A 177 -4.38 2.37 -7.39
CA CYS A 177 -4.67 1.80 -6.10
C CYS A 177 -5.39 0.47 -6.29
N ASN A 178 -5.03 -0.54 -5.50
CA ASN A 178 -5.68 -1.84 -5.51
C ASN A 178 -6.07 -2.24 -4.09
N LEU A 179 -7.37 -2.23 -3.79
CA LEU A 179 -7.89 -2.78 -2.54
C LEU A 179 -8.18 -4.26 -2.76
N GLY A 180 -7.52 -5.11 -1.98
CA GLY A 180 -7.76 -6.55 -2.00
C GLY A 180 -8.68 -6.94 -0.86
N ILE A 181 -9.77 -7.62 -1.18
CA ILE A 181 -10.66 -8.28 -0.24
C ILE A 181 -10.49 -9.79 -0.45
N HIS A 182 -9.95 -10.48 0.54
CA HIS A 182 -9.93 -11.92 0.57
C HIS A 182 -11.17 -12.43 1.30
N ASP A 183 -12.01 -13.15 0.58
CA ASP A 183 -13.17 -13.83 1.10
C ASP A 183 -12.77 -15.21 1.61
N SER A 184 -12.61 -15.36 2.92
CA SER A 184 -12.25 -16.65 3.53
C SER A 184 -13.39 -17.67 3.46
N THR A 185 -14.64 -17.19 3.32
CA THR A 185 -15.84 -18.04 3.22
C THR A 185 -15.88 -18.73 1.86
N LYS A 186 -15.63 -18.00 0.78
CA LYS A 186 -15.55 -18.54 -0.58
C LYS A 186 -14.14 -19.01 -0.96
N ASP A 187 -13.14 -18.63 -0.17
CA ASP A 187 -11.71 -18.80 -0.47
C ASP A 187 -11.39 -18.21 -1.86
N GLN A 188 -11.65 -16.90 -2.01
CA GLN A 188 -11.57 -16.14 -3.26
C GLN A 188 -11.02 -14.74 -3.00
N GLY A 189 -10.01 -14.33 -3.78
CA GLY A 189 -9.50 -12.96 -3.78
C GLY A 189 -10.28 -12.07 -4.75
N CYS A 190 -10.74 -10.93 -4.26
CA CYS A 190 -11.48 -9.90 -5.00
C CYS A 190 -10.73 -8.58 -4.94
N MET A 191 -10.44 -8.01 -6.10
CA MET A 191 -9.60 -6.83 -6.25
C MET A 191 -10.44 -5.66 -6.75
N PHE A 192 -10.29 -4.50 -6.13
CA PHE A 192 -10.91 -3.25 -6.55
C PHE A 192 -9.79 -2.31 -6.98
N LEU A 193 -9.70 -2.07 -8.28
CA LEU A 193 -8.64 -1.30 -8.90
C LEU A 193 -9.20 0.06 -9.31
N TRP A 194 -8.49 1.14 -8.98
CA TRP A 194 -8.80 2.48 -9.48
C TRP A 194 -7.53 3.28 -9.68
N SER A 195 -7.57 4.27 -10.57
CA SER A 195 -6.50 5.25 -10.68
C SER A 195 -6.77 6.45 -9.79
N GLU A 196 -5.72 7.20 -9.49
CA GLU A 196 -5.82 8.49 -8.81
C GLU A 196 -6.65 9.54 -9.56
N ASN A 197 -7.02 9.28 -10.81
CA ASN A 197 -7.93 10.13 -11.59
C ASN A 197 -9.35 10.07 -11.02
N TYR A 198 -9.77 8.90 -10.54
CA TYR A 198 -11.13 8.65 -10.05
C TYR A 198 -11.26 8.86 -8.54
N GLY A 199 -10.25 8.45 -7.76
CA GLY A 199 -10.32 8.45 -6.30
C GLY A 199 -8.96 8.53 -5.61
N GLY A 200 -8.96 8.89 -4.33
CA GLY A 200 -7.78 8.91 -3.46
C GLY A 200 -7.39 7.53 -2.93
N ARG A 201 -6.76 7.52 -1.75
CA ARG A 201 -6.41 6.31 -0.97
C ARG A 201 -7.02 6.36 0.43
N GLY A 202 -8.07 7.17 0.59
CA GLY A 202 -8.66 7.51 1.87
C GLY A 202 -9.72 6.51 2.29
N SER A 203 -10.33 6.81 3.43
CA SER A 203 -11.43 6.02 3.97
C SER A 203 -12.66 6.02 3.07
N THR A 204 -12.91 7.07 2.29
CA THR A 204 -14.05 7.14 1.36
C THR A 204 -13.97 6.03 0.33
N GLU A 205 -12.84 5.91 -0.37
CA GLU A 205 -12.67 4.90 -1.41
C GLU A 205 -12.73 3.49 -0.83
N ILE A 206 -12.04 3.27 0.30
CA ILE A 206 -12.00 1.96 0.97
C ILE A 206 -13.39 1.54 1.44
N THR A 207 -14.11 2.41 2.14
CA THR A 207 -15.47 2.11 2.64
C THR A 207 -16.42 1.82 1.49
N SER A 208 -16.33 2.58 0.39
CA SER A 208 -17.15 2.35 -0.80
C SER A 208 -16.89 1.01 -1.47
N CYS A 209 -15.61 0.65 -1.70
CA CYS A 209 -15.26 -0.65 -2.30
C CYS A 209 -15.72 -1.82 -1.42
N ILE A 210 -15.56 -1.71 -0.10
CA ILE A 210 -16.05 -2.71 0.85
C ILE A 210 -17.57 -2.83 0.78
N TYR A 211 -18.28 -1.71 0.79
CA TYR A 211 -19.74 -1.69 0.69
C TYR A 211 -20.21 -2.33 -0.63
N GLN A 212 -19.58 -1.96 -1.75
CA GLN A 212 -19.88 -2.53 -3.06
C GLN A 212 -19.67 -4.05 -3.05
N TYR A 213 -18.55 -4.55 -2.51
CA TYR A 213 -18.34 -5.97 -2.36
C TYR A 213 -19.44 -6.64 -1.51
N LEU A 214 -19.74 -6.09 -0.32
CA LEU A 214 -20.68 -6.67 0.63
C LEU A 214 -22.13 -6.70 0.12
N THR A 215 -22.50 -5.78 -0.75
CA THR A 215 -23.87 -5.68 -1.30
C THR A 215 -24.04 -6.33 -2.67
N THR A 216 -22.96 -6.52 -3.44
CA THR A 216 -23.06 -7.01 -4.84
C THR A 216 -22.37 -8.35 -5.09
N GLN A 217 -21.30 -8.67 -4.36
CA GLN A 217 -20.47 -9.87 -4.62
C GLN A 217 -20.48 -10.88 -3.46
N CYS A 218 -20.64 -10.40 -2.21
CA CYS A 218 -20.61 -11.20 -1.00
C CYS A 218 -21.72 -12.27 -0.97
N ASN A 219 -22.98 -11.92 -1.28
CA ASN A 219 -24.10 -12.88 -1.30
C ASN A 219 -24.10 -13.82 -0.06
N PRO A 220 -24.27 -13.28 1.15
CA PRO A 220 -24.00 -14.02 2.39
C PRO A 220 -24.96 -15.19 2.67
N GLY A 221 -26.05 -15.30 1.92
CA GLY A 221 -27.07 -16.34 2.12
C GLY A 221 -27.65 -16.23 3.53
N ASN A 222 -27.54 -17.32 4.30
CA ASN A 222 -28.04 -17.38 5.68
C ASN A 222 -27.04 -16.84 6.72
N LYS A 223 -25.81 -16.48 6.33
CA LYS A 223 -24.80 -15.94 7.26
C LYS A 223 -25.12 -14.49 7.60
N LYS A 224 -25.73 -14.26 8.77
CA LYS A 224 -26.11 -12.91 9.23
C LYS A 224 -25.05 -12.23 10.11
N LYS A 225 -23.96 -12.92 10.41
CA LYS A 225 -22.80 -12.35 11.11
C LYS A 225 -21.69 -12.06 10.13
N LEU A 226 -21.12 -10.86 10.15
CA LEU A 226 -19.94 -10.48 9.38
C LEU A 226 -18.73 -10.35 10.32
N ILE A 227 -17.63 -11.01 9.98
CA ILE A 227 -16.33 -10.82 10.63
C ILE A 227 -15.36 -10.26 9.59
N MET A 228 -14.78 -9.11 9.91
CA MET A 228 -13.82 -8.42 9.06
C MET A 228 -12.47 -8.31 9.76
N TRP A 229 -11.40 -8.58 9.03
CA TRP A 229 -10.03 -8.34 9.46
C TRP A 229 -9.38 -7.30 8.55
N SER A 230 -8.75 -6.28 9.14
CA SER A 230 -7.99 -5.30 8.37
C SER A 230 -6.79 -4.81 9.15
N ASP A 231 -5.88 -4.13 8.47
CA ASP A 231 -4.79 -3.43 9.13
C ASP A 231 -5.31 -2.42 10.16
N ASN A 232 -4.43 -2.03 11.07
CA ASN A 232 -4.75 -1.09 12.14
C ASN A 232 -4.46 0.37 11.69
N CYS A 233 -4.86 0.73 10.47
CA CYS A 233 -4.75 2.10 9.95
C CYS A 233 -5.88 2.99 10.46
N GLY A 234 -5.51 4.00 11.26
CA GLY A 234 -6.42 4.99 11.83
C GLY A 234 -7.24 5.73 10.78
N GLY A 235 -6.56 6.27 9.76
CA GLY A 235 -7.18 7.09 8.73
C GLY A 235 -8.06 6.32 7.74
N GLN A 236 -7.79 5.03 7.54
CA GLN A 236 -8.47 4.23 6.51
C GLN A 236 -9.57 3.33 7.08
N ASN A 237 -9.30 2.67 8.21
CA ASN A 237 -10.13 1.55 8.69
C ASN A 237 -10.79 1.84 10.05
N LYS A 238 -10.27 2.80 10.83
CA LYS A 238 -10.80 3.20 12.16
C LYS A 238 -11.39 4.60 12.14
N ASN A 239 -12.44 4.77 11.35
CA ASN A 239 -13.12 6.05 11.18
C ASN A 239 -14.64 5.91 11.20
N GLN A 240 -15.33 7.05 11.26
CA GLN A 240 -16.79 7.13 11.29
C GLN A 240 -17.47 6.71 9.98
N TYR A 241 -16.77 6.66 8.84
CA TYR A 241 -17.35 6.24 7.56
C TYR A 241 -17.58 4.73 7.56
N MET A 242 -16.63 3.96 8.09
CA MET A 242 -16.81 2.53 8.34
C MET A 242 -18.00 2.27 9.28
N MET A 243 -18.16 3.08 10.34
CA MET A 243 -19.30 2.95 11.26
C MET A 243 -20.63 3.23 10.55
N ALA A 244 -20.69 4.28 9.73
CA ALA A 244 -21.87 4.60 8.93
C ALA A 244 -22.22 3.45 7.98
N MET A 245 -21.22 2.90 7.28
CA MET A 245 -21.42 1.75 6.40
C MET A 245 -21.93 0.51 7.15
N TYR A 246 -21.40 0.19 8.33
CA TYR A 246 -21.89 -0.93 9.14
C TYR A 246 -23.34 -0.75 9.55
N LEU A 247 -23.72 0.45 10.00
CA LEU A 247 -25.10 0.74 10.36
C LEU A 247 -26.04 0.66 9.15
N VAL A 248 -25.61 1.11 7.97
CA VAL A 248 -26.37 0.97 6.72
C VAL A 248 -26.55 -0.50 6.35
N LEU A 249 -25.52 -1.35 6.47
CA LEU A 249 -25.63 -2.78 6.21
C LEU A 249 -26.62 -3.46 7.17
N ILE A 250 -26.59 -3.08 8.45
CA ILE A 250 -27.50 -3.61 9.47
C ILE A 250 -28.93 -3.11 9.23
N ALA A 251 -29.13 -1.82 8.94
CA ALA A 251 -30.45 -1.24 8.68
C ALA A 251 -31.14 -1.87 7.47
N ASN A 252 -30.36 -2.23 6.44
CA ASN A 252 -30.86 -2.93 5.25
C ASN A 252 -30.96 -4.46 5.43
N GLY A 253 -30.68 -4.99 6.63
CA GLY A 253 -30.81 -6.42 6.93
C GLY A 253 -29.80 -7.30 6.20
N VAL A 254 -28.70 -6.74 5.70
CA VAL A 254 -27.62 -7.51 5.06
C VAL A 254 -26.97 -8.42 6.11
N PHE A 255 -26.66 -7.85 7.28
CA PHE A 255 -26.11 -8.55 8.45
C PHE A 255 -26.84 -8.10 9.72
N ASP A 256 -27.02 -9.01 10.68
CA ASP A 256 -27.52 -8.71 12.03
C ASP A 256 -26.39 -8.34 13.00
N GLU A 257 -25.18 -8.80 12.71
CA GLU A 257 -24.00 -8.56 13.53
C GLU A 257 -22.78 -8.27 12.65
N VAL A 258 -22.04 -7.21 12.97
CA VAL A 258 -20.76 -6.90 12.33
C VAL A 258 -19.67 -6.82 13.39
N ILE A 259 -18.60 -7.59 13.22
CA ILE A 259 -17.40 -7.57 14.05
C ILE A 259 -16.20 -7.20 13.17
N HIS A 260 -15.55 -6.08 13.46
CA HIS A 260 -14.32 -5.66 12.79
C HIS A 260 -13.14 -5.78 13.74
N LYS A 261 -12.18 -6.64 13.41
CA LYS A 261 -11.03 -6.98 14.22
C LYS A 261 -9.75 -6.42 13.62
N PHE A 262 -8.87 -5.91 14.48
CA PHE A 262 -7.59 -5.29 14.09
C PHE A 262 -6.43 -6.08 14.72
N PRO A 263 -5.52 -6.65 13.91
CA PRO A 263 -4.36 -7.35 14.43
C PRO A 263 -3.34 -6.38 15.03
N VAL A 264 -2.39 -6.94 15.80
CA VAL A 264 -1.26 -6.19 16.30
C VAL A 264 -0.32 -5.82 15.15
N LYS A 265 -0.02 -4.52 15.01
CA LYS A 265 0.80 -3.99 13.90
C LYS A 265 2.18 -4.66 13.84
N GLY A 266 2.61 -5.05 12.64
CA GLY A 266 3.95 -5.60 12.39
C GLY A 266 4.16 -7.03 12.88
N HIS A 267 3.10 -7.75 13.27
CA HIS A 267 3.18 -9.16 13.70
C HIS A 267 2.23 -10.11 12.97
N THR A 268 1.37 -9.59 12.11
CA THR A 268 0.31 -10.39 11.50
C THR A 268 0.19 -10.09 10.02
N PHE A 269 0.02 -11.15 9.24
CA PHE A 269 -0.22 -11.10 7.80
C PHE A 269 -1.69 -11.44 7.54
N LEU A 270 -2.38 -10.58 6.81
CA LEU A 270 -3.75 -10.78 6.39
C LEU A 270 -3.82 -11.80 5.25
N SER A 271 -4.99 -12.39 5.02
CA SER A 271 -5.13 -13.35 3.91
C SER A 271 -4.91 -12.67 2.55
N CYS A 272 -5.32 -11.42 2.39
CA CYS A 272 -5.10 -10.62 1.19
C CYS A 272 -3.62 -10.32 0.90
N ASP A 273 -2.72 -10.33 1.90
CA ASP A 273 -1.27 -10.16 1.67
C ASP A 273 -0.70 -11.29 0.79
N ARG A 274 -1.24 -12.51 0.95
CA ARG A 274 -0.86 -13.65 0.11
C ARG A 274 -1.33 -13.45 -1.33
N ASP A 275 -2.50 -12.86 -1.52
CA ASP A 275 -3.03 -12.54 -2.85
C ASP A 275 -2.16 -11.47 -3.53
N PHE A 276 -1.78 -10.43 -2.78
CA PHE A 276 -0.85 -9.40 -3.27
C PHE A 276 0.51 -9.96 -3.64
N ALA A 277 1.05 -10.89 -2.85
CA ALA A 277 2.33 -11.54 -3.17
C ALA A 277 2.27 -12.28 -4.52
N LEU A 278 1.14 -12.90 -4.86
CA LEU A 278 0.94 -13.52 -6.18
C LEU A 278 0.87 -12.46 -7.29
N ILE A 279 0.14 -11.36 -7.07
CA ILE A 279 0.04 -10.24 -8.02
C ILE A 279 1.43 -9.64 -8.27
N GLU A 280 2.21 -9.36 -7.23
CA GLU A 280 3.55 -8.81 -7.35
C GLU A 280 4.50 -9.76 -8.10
N LYS A 281 4.42 -11.06 -7.81
CA LYS A 281 5.23 -12.07 -8.50
C LYS A 281 4.94 -12.09 -10.00
N ARG A 282 3.68 -11.94 -10.41
CA ARG A 282 3.30 -11.85 -11.83
C ARG A 282 3.71 -10.51 -12.42
N LYS A 283 3.42 -9.40 -11.74
CA LYS A 283 3.80 -8.04 -12.15
C LYS A 283 5.29 -7.91 -12.45
N ARG A 284 6.18 -8.53 -11.65
CA ARG A 284 7.64 -8.53 -11.91
C ARG A 284 8.04 -9.14 -13.27
N LYS A 285 7.18 -9.96 -13.87
CA LYS A 285 7.40 -10.62 -15.16
C LYS A 285 6.65 -9.97 -16.33
N CYS A 286 5.79 -8.99 -16.04
CA CYS A 286 4.97 -8.29 -17.01
C CYS A 286 5.40 -6.82 -17.08
N LYS A 287 5.03 -6.13 -18.17
CA LYS A 287 5.14 -4.67 -18.27
C LYS A 287 3.74 -4.11 -18.36
N ALA A 288 3.26 -3.50 -17.29
CA ALA A 288 1.96 -2.85 -17.29
C ALA A 288 2.07 -1.46 -17.89
N MET A 289 1.41 -1.19 -19.00
CA MET A 289 1.37 0.14 -19.63
C MET A 289 0.05 0.85 -19.32
N THR A 290 -1.05 0.13 -19.27
CA THR A 290 -2.41 0.64 -19.05
C THR A 290 -3.10 -0.01 -17.85
N ILE A 291 -4.24 0.55 -17.44
CA ILE A 291 -5.09 -0.07 -16.40
C ILE A 291 -5.55 -1.46 -16.84
N LYS A 292 -5.84 -1.65 -18.13
CA LYS A 292 -6.22 -2.96 -18.68
C LYS A 292 -5.12 -4.00 -18.44
N ASP A 293 -3.85 -3.63 -18.65
CA ASP A 293 -2.73 -4.53 -18.37
C ASP A 293 -2.65 -4.91 -16.88
N LEU A 294 -2.96 -3.97 -15.97
CA LEU A 294 -3.04 -4.28 -14.53
C LEU A 294 -4.17 -5.27 -14.24
N ILE A 295 -5.34 -5.11 -14.85
CA ILE A 295 -6.47 -6.04 -14.70
C ILE A 295 -6.05 -7.44 -15.18
N GLU A 296 -5.38 -7.57 -16.31
CA GLU A 296 -4.89 -8.85 -16.85
C GLU A 296 -3.79 -9.48 -15.97
N ILE A 297 -2.91 -8.64 -15.40
CA ILE A 297 -1.90 -9.08 -14.42
C ILE A 297 -2.59 -9.59 -13.15
N ILE A 298 -3.56 -8.87 -12.62
CA ILE A 298 -4.27 -9.22 -11.39
C ILE A 298 -5.06 -10.52 -11.60
N THR A 299 -5.96 -10.55 -12.57
CA THR A 299 -6.84 -11.70 -12.83
C THR A 299 -6.05 -12.97 -13.15
N GLY A 300 -4.91 -12.84 -13.85
CA GLY A 300 -4.04 -13.96 -14.15
C GLY A 300 -3.02 -14.34 -13.06
N ALA A 301 -2.94 -13.63 -11.93
CA ALA A 301 -1.91 -13.87 -10.91
C ALA A 301 -2.05 -15.24 -10.24
N ALA A 302 -3.27 -15.73 -10.05
CA ALA A 302 -3.57 -17.02 -9.44
C ALA A 302 -4.10 -18.01 -10.48
N GLN A 303 -3.42 -19.17 -10.62
CA GLN A 303 -3.77 -20.17 -11.64
C GLN A 303 -5.00 -21.02 -11.27
N LYS A 304 -5.11 -21.43 -9.99
CA LYS A 304 -6.18 -22.33 -9.53
C LYS A 304 -7.50 -21.61 -9.30
N LYS A 305 -7.40 -20.40 -8.75
CA LYS A 305 -8.53 -19.53 -8.42
C LYS A 305 -8.20 -18.11 -8.88
N PRO A 306 -8.47 -17.78 -10.15
CA PRO A 306 -8.23 -16.44 -10.68
C PRO A 306 -8.90 -15.39 -9.81
N PHE A 307 -8.24 -14.25 -9.60
CA PHE A 307 -8.84 -13.14 -8.85
C PHE A 307 -9.94 -12.48 -9.68
N THR A 308 -10.98 -11.98 -9.02
CA THR A 308 -11.88 -11.00 -9.65
C THR A 308 -11.23 -9.63 -9.56
N CYS A 309 -11.46 -8.79 -10.56
CA CYS A 309 -10.94 -7.42 -10.58
C CYS A 309 -12.04 -6.47 -11.06
N THR A 310 -12.51 -5.60 -10.18
CA THR A 310 -13.48 -4.55 -10.47
C THR A 310 -12.75 -3.24 -10.68
N LEU A 311 -12.91 -2.61 -11.85
CA LEU A 311 -12.48 -1.23 -12.08
C LEU A 311 -13.48 -0.31 -11.39
N VAL A 312 -12.99 0.58 -10.52
CA VAL A 312 -13.82 1.51 -9.75
C VAL A 312 -13.55 2.92 -10.22
N GLU A 313 -14.59 3.60 -10.69
CA GLU A 313 -14.52 4.99 -11.16
C GLU A 313 -15.28 5.95 -10.26
N GLU A 314 -16.22 5.43 -9.47
CA GLU A 314 -17.11 6.22 -8.61
C GLU A 314 -17.20 5.59 -7.23
N PHE A 315 -17.41 6.42 -6.21
CA PHE A 315 -17.41 6.00 -4.82
C PHE A 315 -18.64 6.54 -4.08
N HIS A 316 -19.21 5.71 -3.22
CA HIS A 316 -20.27 6.10 -2.28
C HIS A 316 -19.70 7.01 -1.19
N ASN A 317 -20.39 8.13 -0.93
CA ASN A 317 -19.92 9.10 0.05
C ASN A 317 -20.49 8.84 1.46
N PHE A 318 -19.87 7.91 2.20
CA PHE A 318 -20.25 7.65 3.60
C PHE A 318 -19.87 8.78 4.57
N LYS A 319 -19.10 9.79 4.14
CA LYS A 319 -18.78 10.95 4.96
C LYS A 319 -20.02 11.75 5.32
N ASP A 320 -20.88 11.99 4.35
CA ASP A 320 -22.08 12.82 4.53
C ASP A 320 -23.06 12.11 5.48
N ILE A 321 -23.21 10.79 5.33
CA ILE A 321 -24.00 9.94 6.23
C ILE A 321 -23.42 9.99 7.64
N ALA A 322 -22.11 9.79 7.80
CA ALA A 322 -21.47 9.85 9.10
C ALA A 322 -21.67 11.21 9.78
N HIS A 323 -21.52 12.31 9.03
CA HIS A 323 -21.72 13.67 9.54
C HIS A 323 -23.18 13.99 9.84
N ALA A 324 -24.11 13.47 9.05
CA ALA A 324 -25.55 13.66 9.24
C ALA A 324 -26.05 12.90 10.46
N PHE A 325 -25.61 11.66 10.68
CA PHE A 325 -26.25 10.74 11.62
C PHE A 325 -25.42 10.38 12.86
N LEU A 326 -24.08 10.56 12.87
CA LEU A 326 -23.21 9.98 13.90
C LEU A 326 -22.46 11.01 14.77
N HIS A 327 -22.29 10.67 16.05
CA HIS A 327 -21.44 11.33 17.05
C HIS A 327 -20.45 10.32 17.66
N THR A 328 -19.30 10.14 17.02
CA THR A 328 -18.32 9.07 17.37
C THR A 328 -17.24 9.49 18.37
N LYS A 329 -17.26 10.74 18.87
CA LYS A 329 -16.18 11.29 19.74
C LYS A 329 -15.90 10.44 20.98
N LYS A 330 -16.94 9.86 21.58
CA LYS A 330 -16.81 9.04 22.80
C LYS A 330 -16.34 7.60 22.54
N LEU A 331 -16.29 7.18 21.27
CA LEU A 331 -15.98 5.79 20.90
C LEU A 331 -14.53 5.40 21.19
N GLY A 332 -13.59 6.36 21.13
CA GLY A 332 -12.17 6.07 21.31
C GLY A 332 -11.62 5.07 20.27
N ILE A 333 -12.14 5.12 19.04
CA ILE A 333 -11.94 4.12 17.97
C ILE A 333 -10.46 3.84 17.66
N SER A 334 -9.57 4.81 17.85
CA SER A 334 -8.14 4.66 17.62
C SER A 334 -7.53 3.53 18.47
N GLN A 335 -8.03 3.32 19.68
CA GLN A 335 -7.54 2.30 20.64
C GLN A 335 -8.28 0.96 20.54
N ALA A 336 -9.28 0.84 19.67
CA ALA A 336 -10.05 -0.40 19.52
C ALA A 336 -9.18 -1.53 18.97
N SER A 337 -9.20 -2.70 19.59
CA SER A 337 -8.71 -3.95 18.96
C SER A 337 -9.83 -4.66 18.21
N GLN A 338 -11.07 -4.49 18.64
CA GLN A 338 -12.25 -4.99 17.96
C GLN A 338 -13.41 -3.99 18.12
N LEU A 339 -14.27 -3.93 17.11
CA LEU A 339 -15.53 -3.17 17.09
C LEU A 339 -16.65 -4.15 16.81
N ARG A 340 -17.76 -4.02 17.53
CA ARG A 340 -18.95 -4.86 17.36
C ARG A 340 -20.21 -4.02 17.32
N LEU A 341 -21.03 -4.26 16.30
CA LEU A 341 -22.33 -3.63 16.09
C LEU A 341 -23.38 -4.73 15.89
N THR A 342 -24.59 -4.53 16.40
CA THR A 342 -25.68 -5.50 16.30
C THR A 342 -27.00 -4.81 15.94
N SER A 343 -27.91 -5.54 15.31
CA SER A 343 -29.28 -5.07 15.02
C SER A 343 -30.11 -4.89 16.30
N THR A 344 -29.87 -5.71 17.33
CA THR A 344 -30.58 -5.63 18.63
C THR A 344 -30.24 -4.36 19.42
N GLU A 345 -29.04 -3.81 19.25
CA GLU A 345 -28.59 -2.57 19.87
C GLU A 345 -28.20 -1.54 18.80
N PHE A 346 -29.09 -1.33 17.84
CA PHE A 346 -28.84 -0.45 16.71
C PHE A 346 -28.37 0.95 17.15
N GLY A 347 -27.35 1.46 16.46
CA GLY A 347 -26.78 2.77 16.72
C GLY A 347 -25.80 2.84 17.90
N SER A 348 -25.48 1.70 18.52
CA SER A 348 -24.42 1.56 19.53
C SER A 348 -23.29 0.66 19.04
N VAL A 349 -22.10 0.88 19.61
CA VAL A 349 -20.91 0.08 19.31
C VAL A 349 -20.29 -0.43 20.61
N MET A 350 -20.05 -1.73 20.68
CA MET A 350 -19.20 -2.32 21.70
C MET A 350 -17.75 -2.28 21.22
N VAL A 351 -16.84 -1.88 22.11
CA VAL A 351 -15.40 -1.77 21.82
C VAL A 351 -14.62 -2.69 22.74
N ALA A 352 -13.81 -3.57 22.15
CA ALA A 352 -12.80 -4.29 22.89
C ALA A 352 -11.48 -3.52 22.85
N LYS A 353 -10.80 -3.43 23.99
CA LYS A 353 -9.48 -2.81 24.11
C LYS A 353 -8.44 -3.86 24.47
N GLY A 354 -7.28 -3.81 23.83
CA GLY A 354 -6.22 -4.79 24.01
C GLY A 354 -6.35 -5.95 23.01
N GLY A 355 -5.24 -6.30 22.34
CA GLY A 355 -5.20 -7.29 21.27
C GLY A 355 -5.27 -8.74 21.76
N SER A 356 -6.20 -9.10 22.63
CA SER A 356 -6.47 -10.52 22.96
C SER A 356 -7.86 -10.89 22.50
N ALA A 357 -8.06 -12.14 22.07
CA ALA A 357 -9.39 -12.69 21.79
C ALA A 357 -10.34 -12.59 23.01
N ALA A 358 -9.78 -12.60 24.23
CA ALA A 358 -10.49 -12.47 25.50
C ALA A 358 -10.59 -11.01 26.02
N ALA A 359 -10.34 -10.01 25.19
CA ALA A 359 -10.47 -8.61 25.61
C ALA A 359 -11.94 -8.33 25.98
N ALA A 360 -12.18 -7.85 27.20
CA ALA A 360 -13.52 -7.52 27.66
C ALA A 360 -14.11 -6.41 26.78
N TRP A 361 -15.32 -6.65 26.31
CA TRP A 361 -16.12 -5.63 25.63
C TRP A 361 -16.56 -4.59 26.67
N CYS A 362 -16.44 -3.31 26.31
CA CYS A 362 -17.11 -2.28 27.09
C CYS A 362 -18.62 -2.34 26.91
N ASP A 363 -19.34 -1.65 27.79
CA ASP A 363 -20.77 -1.40 27.59
C ASP A 363 -21.02 -0.70 26.24
N PRO A 364 -22.18 -0.93 25.61
CA PRO A 364 -22.51 -0.34 24.32
C PRO A 364 -22.42 1.19 24.35
N ILE A 365 -21.63 1.76 23.43
CA ILE A 365 -21.46 3.20 23.29
C ILE A 365 -22.38 3.68 22.18
N LYS A 366 -23.42 4.46 22.52
CA LYS A 366 -24.29 5.10 21.52
C LYS A 366 -23.47 6.05 20.64
N ILE A 367 -23.52 5.83 19.33
CA ILE A 367 -22.83 6.64 18.31
C ILE A 367 -23.78 7.35 17.35
N VAL A 368 -25.07 7.01 17.33
CA VAL A 368 -26.08 7.75 16.55
C VAL A 368 -26.51 9.01 17.29
N LYS A 369 -26.85 10.05 16.55
CA LYS A 369 -27.45 11.28 17.08
C LYS A 369 -28.81 11.00 17.71
N ASP A 370 -29.26 11.93 18.56
CA ASP A 370 -30.58 11.82 19.17
C ASP A 370 -31.68 11.92 18.11
N GLY A 371 -32.69 11.05 18.24
CA GLY A 371 -33.77 10.89 17.26
C GLY A 371 -33.45 10.00 16.06
N VAL A 372 -32.19 9.62 15.85
CA VAL A 372 -31.80 8.74 14.73
C VAL A 372 -31.98 7.27 15.11
N GLY A 373 -32.76 6.54 14.32
CA GLY A 373 -33.03 5.12 14.45
C GLY A 373 -32.70 4.32 13.18
N ILE A 374 -33.16 3.08 13.15
CA ILE A 374 -32.89 2.14 12.04
C ILE A 374 -33.54 2.61 10.74
N ASP A 375 -34.75 3.17 10.81
CA ASP A 375 -35.53 3.59 9.64
C ASP A 375 -34.90 4.79 8.92
N ASP A 376 -34.14 5.63 9.62
CA ASP A 376 -33.41 6.75 9.02
C ASP A 376 -32.25 6.30 8.12
N LEU A 377 -31.68 5.13 8.41
CA LEU A 377 -30.55 4.57 7.65
C LEU A 377 -30.97 3.49 6.64
N LYS A 378 -32.19 2.98 6.78
CA LYS A 378 -32.75 1.94 5.92
C LYS A 378 -33.12 2.53 4.56
N ASN A 379 -32.70 1.85 3.49
CA ASN A 379 -32.94 2.28 2.11
C ASN A 379 -32.48 3.72 1.81
N LEU A 380 -31.47 4.25 2.53
CA LEU A 380 -30.85 5.52 2.18
C LEU A 380 -30.36 5.48 0.73
N GLU A 381 -30.64 6.53 -0.02
CA GLU A 381 -30.10 6.68 -1.36
C GLU A 381 -28.60 7.01 -1.26
N LEU A 382 -27.76 6.06 -1.67
CA LEU A 382 -26.31 6.21 -1.66
C LEU A 382 -25.82 6.69 -3.01
N HIS A 383 -25.65 8.00 -3.17
CA HIS A 383 -25.11 8.56 -4.39
C HIS A 383 -23.66 8.13 -4.62
N LEU A 384 -23.38 7.70 -5.86
CA LEU A 384 -22.04 7.50 -6.39
C LEU A 384 -21.52 8.84 -6.91
N SER A 385 -20.26 9.13 -6.62
CA SER A 385 -19.60 10.31 -7.19
C SER A 385 -18.12 10.05 -7.41
N ARG A 386 -17.56 10.74 -8.43
CA ARG A 386 -16.11 10.80 -8.64
C ARG A 386 -15.50 11.75 -7.61
N THR A 387 -14.58 11.24 -6.79
CA THR A 387 -13.91 12.05 -5.75
C THR A 387 -12.80 12.92 -6.36
N LYS A 388 -12.23 12.48 -7.47
CA LYS A 388 -11.29 13.24 -8.29
C LYS A 388 -11.76 13.23 -9.75
N THR A 389 -11.40 14.29 -10.46
CA THR A 389 -11.93 14.59 -11.79
C THR A 389 -10.85 14.86 -12.83
N GLY A 390 -9.57 14.64 -12.50
CA GLY A 390 -8.50 14.91 -13.46
C GLY A 390 -7.09 14.73 -12.90
N VAL A 391 -6.14 14.55 -13.81
CA VAL A 391 -4.72 14.51 -13.51
C VAL A 391 -4.20 15.94 -13.23
N PRO A 392 -3.47 16.19 -12.12
CA PRO A 392 -2.91 17.51 -11.82
C PRO A 392 -1.97 18.02 -12.93
N GLN A 393 -1.96 19.33 -13.21
CA GLN A 393 -1.22 19.92 -14.33
C GLN A 393 0.27 19.53 -14.37
N LYS A 394 0.95 19.52 -13.22
CA LYS A 394 2.36 19.09 -13.13
C LYS A 394 2.56 17.63 -13.57
N LYS A 395 1.63 16.75 -13.19
CA LYS A 395 1.65 15.33 -13.57
C LYS A 395 1.23 15.13 -15.03
N ARG A 396 0.31 15.94 -15.56
CA ARG A 396 -0.01 15.94 -17.01
C ARG A 396 1.23 16.18 -17.85
N ALA A 397 2.04 17.20 -17.51
CA ALA A 397 3.27 17.49 -18.22
C ALA A 397 4.29 16.32 -18.18
N ASP A 398 4.38 15.62 -17.06
CA ASP A 398 5.21 14.43 -16.94
C ASP A 398 4.68 13.27 -17.80
N ILE A 399 3.37 12.99 -17.78
CA ILE A 399 2.74 11.94 -18.60
C ILE A 399 2.88 12.24 -20.10
N THR A 400 2.70 13.50 -20.55
CA THR A 400 2.89 13.88 -21.96
C THR A 400 4.30 13.56 -22.45
N LYS A 401 5.33 13.75 -21.61
CA LYS A 401 6.71 13.38 -21.95
C LYS A 401 6.91 11.87 -22.07
N MET A 402 6.02 11.06 -21.49
CA MET A 402 6.08 9.60 -21.58
C MET A 402 5.51 9.05 -22.89
N LEU A 403 4.59 9.78 -23.52
CA LEU A 403 3.87 9.31 -24.73
C LEU A 403 4.81 8.76 -25.82
N PRO A 404 5.93 9.43 -26.20
CA PRO A 404 6.90 8.93 -27.19
C PRO A 404 7.43 7.51 -26.96
N TYR A 405 7.35 7.01 -25.73
CA TYR A 405 7.86 5.69 -25.35
C TYR A 405 6.77 4.62 -25.28
N LEU A 406 5.53 4.95 -25.65
CA LEU A 406 4.38 4.07 -25.58
C LEU A 406 4.03 3.49 -26.94
N MET A 407 3.59 2.22 -26.91
CA MET A 407 2.94 1.59 -28.07
C MET A 407 1.59 2.28 -28.34
N PRO A 408 1.06 2.21 -29.57
CA PRO A 408 -0.15 2.94 -29.98
C PRO A 408 -1.36 2.77 -29.05
N GLU A 409 -1.58 1.56 -28.52
CA GLU A 409 -2.71 1.29 -27.63
C GLU A 409 -2.56 2.00 -26.27
N ALA A 410 -1.35 1.99 -25.71
CA ALA A 410 -1.05 2.68 -24.47
C ALA A 410 -1.01 4.20 -24.67
N TRP A 411 -0.53 4.66 -25.83
CA TRP A 411 -0.58 6.07 -26.22
C TRP A 411 -2.01 6.60 -26.20
N ALA A 412 -2.93 5.93 -26.91
CA ALA A 412 -4.32 6.34 -26.99
C ALA A 412 -4.99 6.42 -25.61
N TYR A 413 -4.71 5.46 -24.73
CA TYR A 413 -5.20 5.46 -23.35
C TYR A 413 -4.76 6.72 -22.58
N PHE A 414 -3.49 7.11 -22.66
CA PHE A 414 -3.01 8.30 -21.96
C PHE A 414 -3.44 9.61 -22.62
N GLU A 415 -3.66 9.63 -23.94
CA GLU A 415 -4.27 10.80 -24.60
C GLU A 415 -5.70 11.03 -24.12
N GLU A 416 -6.51 9.97 -24.04
CA GLU A 416 -7.87 10.06 -23.52
C GLU A 416 -7.88 10.54 -22.05
N LEU A 417 -7.02 9.95 -21.21
CA LEU A 417 -6.85 10.39 -19.82
C LEU A 417 -6.42 11.87 -19.72
N LEU A 418 -5.57 12.34 -20.63
CA LEU A 418 -5.15 13.74 -20.67
C LEU A 418 -6.25 14.66 -21.23
N ALA A 419 -7.17 14.14 -22.05
CA ALA A 419 -8.31 14.89 -22.60
C ALA A 419 -9.46 15.03 -21.60
N GLU A 420 -9.63 14.11 -20.65
CA GLU A 420 -10.55 14.25 -19.53
C GLU A 420 -10.15 15.46 -18.66
N SER A 421 -10.79 16.61 -18.88
CA SER A 421 -10.60 17.83 -18.10
C SER A 421 -11.28 17.71 -16.73
N ALA A 422 -10.60 18.20 -15.68
CA ALA A 422 -11.27 18.60 -14.45
C ALA A 422 -12.38 19.60 -14.80
N PRO A 423 -13.58 19.51 -14.20
CA PRO A 423 -14.65 20.46 -14.47
C PRO A 423 -14.11 21.87 -14.23
N GLU A 424 -14.40 22.75 -15.19
CA GLU A 424 -14.15 24.17 -15.07
C GLU A 424 -14.63 24.64 -13.70
N SER A 425 -13.76 25.37 -13.00
CA SER A 425 -14.19 26.14 -11.84
C SER A 425 -15.35 27.03 -12.30
N ASN A 426 -16.59 26.65 -11.97
CA ASN A 426 -17.73 27.53 -12.13
C ASN A 426 -17.37 28.80 -11.36
N GLY A 427 -17.12 29.85 -12.12
CA GLY A 427 -16.82 31.16 -11.61
C GLY A 427 -17.94 31.55 -10.65
N THR A 428 -17.55 31.87 -9.43
CA THR A 428 -18.28 32.86 -8.64
C THR A 428 -18.33 34.14 -9.45
N THR A 429 -19.39 34.29 -10.25
CA THR A 429 -19.92 35.61 -10.57
C THR A 429 -20.63 36.14 -9.33
N ASN A 430 -20.16 37.33 -8.94
CA ASN A 430 -20.56 38.18 -7.82
C ASN A 430 -22.01 38.09 -7.32
#